data_AF-A0A524MSU9-F1
#
_entry.id   AF-A0A524MSU9-F1
#
_cell.length_a   1.000
_cell.length_b   1.000
_cell.length_c   1.000
_cell.angle_alpha   90.00
_cell.angle_beta   90.00
_cell.angle_gamma   90.00
#
_symmetry.space_group_name_H-M   'P 1'
#
loop_
_entity.id
_entity.type
_entity.pdbx_description
1 polymer ?
#
loop_
_entity_poly.entity_id
_entity_poly.type
_entity_poly.pdbx_seq_one_letter_code
_entity_poly.pdbx_strand_id
1 'polypeptide(L)'
;MTGWITDTPASRRFPVYTRSNASDVMPDPISPLGVTLSLIPGLMEGFRDGNVRNGAFEMSELTAEGINPTCGFFNGYFYVNASAVRVVGERSGAGAAGMDAAFFGNRPDTPPYVPHPDDLNEGAVARLAERVGWVLSATDYPELDAHKAIADRARSERPELSSLGDAELVARVREMTPLLRMMFDDHVITSSNSPIGPTILGEFVPDLMLRLIGGAGDVDSAGPSHAM
;
A
#
# COMPACT_ATOMS: atom_id res chain seq x y z
N MET A 1 -9.84 -24.92 14.09
CA MET A 1 -8.68 -24.14 14.58
C MET A 1 -9.22 -22.91 15.26
N THR A 2 -8.79 -22.62 16.47
CA THR A 2 -9.11 -21.35 17.14
C THR A 2 -8.24 -20.26 16.51
N GLY A 3 -8.85 -19.28 15.84
CA GLY A 3 -8.13 -18.14 15.25
C GLY A 3 -7.43 -17.30 16.33
N TRP A 4 -6.37 -16.60 15.94
CA TRP A 4 -5.73 -15.61 16.81
C TRP A 4 -6.66 -14.41 17.02
N ILE A 5 -6.54 -13.73 18.16
CA ILE A 5 -7.49 -12.67 18.58
C ILE A 5 -7.61 -11.51 17.58
N THR A 6 -6.62 -11.33 16.72
CA THR A 6 -6.60 -10.27 15.70
C THR A 6 -6.65 -10.79 14.28
N ASP A 7 -7.01 -12.06 14.08
CA ASP A 7 -7.17 -12.61 12.74
C ASP A 7 -8.32 -11.92 12.00
N THR A 8 -8.05 -11.51 10.77
CA THR A 8 -9.09 -11.02 9.85
C THR A 8 -9.64 -12.19 9.03
N PRO A 9 -10.93 -12.14 8.63
CA PRO A 9 -11.44 -13.09 7.65
C PRO A 9 -10.69 -12.96 6.32
N ALA A 10 -10.33 -14.09 5.70
CA ALA A 10 -9.74 -14.10 4.36
C ALA A 10 -10.83 -13.96 3.28
N SER A 11 -10.54 -13.14 2.27
CA SER A 11 -11.42 -12.99 1.11
C SER A 11 -11.53 -14.27 0.29
N ARG A 12 -12.74 -14.58 -0.20
CA ARG A 12 -12.96 -15.69 -1.15
C ARG A 12 -12.69 -15.24 -2.58
N ARG A 13 -13.03 -13.98 -2.90
CA ARG A 13 -12.75 -13.35 -4.19
C ARG A 13 -11.26 -13.09 -4.44
N PHE A 14 -10.53 -12.73 -3.38
CA PHE A 14 -9.10 -12.42 -3.42
C PHE A 14 -8.32 -13.34 -2.46
N PRO A 15 -8.11 -14.62 -2.81
CA PRO A 15 -7.71 -15.64 -1.85
C PRO A 15 -6.21 -15.71 -1.53
N VAL A 16 -5.34 -15.04 -2.30
CA VAL A 16 -3.89 -15.15 -2.13
C VAL A 16 -3.36 -13.98 -1.31
N TYR A 17 -2.83 -14.30 -0.13
CA TYR A 17 -2.17 -13.36 0.76
C TYR A 17 -0.69 -13.68 0.86
N THR A 18 0.14 -12.64 0.88
CA THR A 18 1.60 -12.78 0.93
C THR A 18 2.20 -11.94 2.05
N ARG A 19 3.27 -12.47 2.63
CA ARG A 19 4.14 -11.68 3.51
C ARG A 19 5.37 -11.13 2.79
N SER A 20 5.65 -11.40 1.52
CA SER A 20 6.93 -11.06 0.85
C SER A 20 7.58 -9.74 1.34
N ASN A 21 7.18 -8.60 0.78
CA ASN A 21 7.62 -7.28 1.24
C ASN A 21 7.11 -6.91 2.65
N ALA A 22 5.92 -7.39 3.03
CA ALA A 22 5.35 -7.17 4.35
C ALA A 22 6.23 -7.73 5.49
N SER A 23 7.03 -8.76 5.24
CA SER A 23 7.94 -9.38 6.20
C SER A 23 9.24 -8.63 6.34
N ASP A 24 9.65 -7.87 5.31
CA ASP A 24 10.79 -6.95 5.40
C ASP A 24 10.44 -5.73 6.25
N VAL A 25 9.17 -5.28 6.21
CA VAL A 25 8.70 -4.08 6.92
C VAL A 25 8.14 -4.41 8.31
N MET A 26 7.39 -5.51 8.44
CA MET A 26 6.78 -6.01 9.68
C MET A 26 7.12 -7.50 9.87
N PRO A 27 8.38 -7.82 10.24
CA PRO A 27 8.84 -9.20 10.39
C PRO A 27 8.17 -9.91 11.57
N ASP A 28 7.95 -9.18 12.67
CA ASP A 28 7.52 -9.72 13.95
C ASP A 28 5.98 -9.76 14.09
N PRO A 29 5.45 -10.63 14.98
CA PRO A 29 4.04 -10.57 15.36
C PRO A 29 3.68 -9.21 15.94
N ILE A 30 2.53 -8.68 15.54
CA ILE A 30 2.06 -7.37 15.97
C ILE A 30 1.15 -7.55 17.18
N SER A 31 1.31 -6.67 18.17
CA SER A 31 0.50 -6.73 19.39
C SER A 31 -0.99 -6.59 19.07
N PRO A 32 -1.89 -7.30 19.79
CA PRO A 32 -3.32 -7.16 19.58
C PRO A 32 -3.82 -5.72 19.70
N LEU A 33 -3.21 -4.94 20.59
CA LEU A 33 -3.51 -3.52 20.78
C LEU A 33 -3.16 -2.69 19.53
N GLY A 34 -1.98 -2.91 18.94
CA GLY A 34 -1.55 -2.20 17.73
C GLY A 34 -2.44 -2.52 16.53
N VAL A 35 -2.81 -3.80 16.36
CA VAL A 35 -3.70 -4.21 15.28
C VAL A 35 -5.09 -3.58 15.43
N THR A 36 -5.69 -3.67 16.62
CA THR A 36 -7.08 -3.23 16.84
C THR A 36 -7.25 -1.71 16.94
N LEU A 37 -6.26 -0.97 17.47
CA LEU A 37 -6.37 0.49 17.60
C LEU A 37 -5.86 1.25 16.36
N SER A 38 -4.89 0.70 15.65
CA SER A 38 -4.17 1.45 14.60
C SER A 38 -4.22 0.76 13.25
N LEU A 39 -3.87 -0.52 13.16
CA LEU A 39 -3.65 -1.09 11.83
C LEU A 39 -4.95 -1.46 11.11
N ILE A 40 -5.91 -2.09 11.77
CA ILE A 40 -7.22 -2.36 11.15
C ILE A 40 -7.94 -1.05 10.80
N PRO A 41 -8.22 -0.13 11.75
CA PRO A 41 -9.02 1.06 11.44
C PRO A 41 -8.26 2.17 10.69
N GLY A 42 -6.92 2.13 10.70
CA GLY A 42 -6.05 3.09 10.04
C GLY A 42 -5.44 2.51 8.76
N LEU A 43 -4.41 1.68 8.92
CA LEU A 43 -3.62 1.13 7.80
C LEU A 43 -4.48 0.38 6.77
N MET A 44 -5.27 -0.61 7.20
CA MET A 44 -6.04 -1.44 6.26
C MET A 44 -7.07 -0.60 5.51
N GLU A 45 -7.79 0.25 6.24
CA GLU A 45 -8.79 1.15 5.64
C GLU A 45 -8.14 2.14 4.67
N GLY A 46 -6.96 2.66 4.99
CA GLY A 46 -6.17 3.50 4.09
C GLY A 46 -5.77 2.76 2.82
N PHE A 47 -5.33 1.50 2.93
CA PHE A 47 -5.02 0.67 1.76
C PHE A 47 -6.22 0.48 0.84
N ARG A 48 -7.42 0.28 1.39
CA ARG A 48 -8.65 0.17 0.59
C ARG A 48 -8.98 1.49 -0.09
N ASP A 49 -9.01 2.57 0.67
CA ASP A 49 -9.35 3.89 0.17
C ASP A 49 -8.38 4.32 -0.93
N GLY A 50 -7.09 4.09 -0.73
CA GLY A 50 -6.05 4.35 -1.72
C GLY A 50 -6.19 3.51 -2.97
N ASN A 51 -6.59 2.24 -2.88
CA ASN A 51 -6.85 1.42 -4.08
C ASN A 51 -8.05 1.94 -4.88
N VAL A 52 -9.08 2.46 -4.19
CA VAL A 52 -10.23 3.11 -4.84
C VAL A 52 -9.83 4.44 -5.47
N ARG A 53 -9.12 5.30 -4.73
CA ARG A 53 -8.65 6.61 -5.20
C ARG A 53 -7.61 6.51 -6.32
N ASN A 54 -6.81 5.44 -6.33
CA ASN A 54 -5.91 5.13 -7.44
C ASN A 54 -6.68 4.82 -8.73
N GLY A 55 -7.97 4.50 -8.62
CA GLY A 55 -8.84 4.11 -9.72
C GLY A 55 -8.88 2.61 -9.97
N ALA A 56 -8.12 1.82 -9.20
CA ALA A 56 -7.92 0.40 -9.43
C ALA A 56 -9.14 -0.46 -9.12
N PHE A 57 -10.00 -0.02 -8.19
CA PHE A 57 -11.22 -0.73 -7.78
C PHE A 57 -12.36 0.25 -7.54
N GLU A 58 -13.59 -0.23 -7.71
CA GLU A 58 -14.74 0.40 -7.05
C GLU A 58 -14.79 0.00 -5.56
N MET A 59 -15.30 0.89 -4.71
CA MET A 59 -15.51 0.58 -3.29
C MET A 59 -16.42 -0.64 -3.08
N SER A 60 -17.42 -0.84 -3.96
CA SER A 60 -18.32 -1.99 -3.91
C SER A 60 -17.60 -3.33 -4.12
N GLU A 61 -16.55 -3.37 -4.93
CA GLU A 61 -15.73 -4.58 -5.13
C GLU A 61 -14.99 -4.96 -3.84
N LEU A 62 -14.40 -3.97 -3.18
CA LEU A 62 -13.61 -4.15 -1.96
C LEU A 62 -14.45 -4.27 -0.69
N THR A 63 -15.77 -4.23 -0.79
CA THR A 63 -16.70 -4.37 0.35
C THR A 63 -17.77 -5.43 0.13
N ALA A 64 -17.80 -6.07 -1.05
CA ALA A 64 -18.81 -7.07 -1.43
C ALA A 64 -18.92 -8.25 -0.44
N GLU A 65 -17.80 -8.62 0.19
CA GLU A 65 -17.75 -9.72 1.18
C GLU A 65 -17.95 -9.24 2.63
N GLY A 66 -18.27 -7.95 2.86
CA GLY A 66 -18.41 -7.36 4.19
C GLY A 66 -17.09 -7.16 4.93
N ILE A 67 -15.97 -7.27 4.22
CA ILE A 67 -14.60 -7.17 4.74
C ILE A 67 -13.77 -6.27 3.82
N ASN A 68 -12.63 -5.80 4.30
CA ASN A 68 -11.62 -5.15 3.47
C ASN A 68 -10.58 -6.19 3.03
N PRO A 69 -10.48 -6.54 1.73
CA PRO A 69 -9.63 -7.62 1.27
C PRO A 69 -8.21 -7.16 0.92
N THR A 70 -7.88 -5.87 0.93
CA THR A 70 -6.59 -5.36 0.39
C THR A 70 -5.36 -5.84 1.16
N CYS A 71 -5.57 -6.21 2.42
CA CYS A 71 -4.57 -6.79 3.31
C CYS A 71 -5.27 -7.61 4.39
N GLY A 72 -4.52 -8.32 5.22
CA GLY A 72 -5.08 -9.13 6.29
C GLY A 72 -4.08 -9.41 7.41
N PHE A 73 -4.62 -9.83 8.55
CA PHE A 73 -3.85 -10.32 9.70
C PHE A 73 -4.14 -11.80 9.89
N PHE A 74 -3.09 -12.61 9.94
CA PHE A 74 -3.18 -14.05 10.21
C PHE A 74 -2.08 -14.48 11.17
N ASN A 75 -2.46 -15.14 12.27
CA ASN A 75 -1.57 -15.60 13.34
C ASN A 75 -0.67 -14.49 13.90
N GLY A 76 -1.21 -13.27 14.01
CA GLY A 76 -0.49 -12.10 14.52
C GLY A 76 0.41 -11.39 13.50
N TYR A 77 0.44 -11.83 12.25
CA TYR A 77 1.27 -11.23 11.20
C TYR A 77 0.44 -10.49 10.15
N PHE A 78 1.01 -9.42 9.60
CA PHE A 78 0.44 -8.66 8.49
C PHE A 78 0.73 -9.32 7.14
N TYR A 79 -0.25 -9.30 6.25
CA TYR A 79 -0.18 -9.79 4.89
C TYR A 79 -0.77 -8.76 3.92
N VAL A 80 -0.14 -8.60 2.77
CA VAL A 80 -0.72 -7.91 1.62
C VAL A 80 -1.51 -8.92 0.79
N ASN A 81 -2.63 -8.49 0.20
CA ASN A 81 -3.40 -9.35 -0.69
C ASN A 81 -2.83 -9.32 -2.11
N ALA A 82 -2.11 -10.37 -2.47
CA ALA A 82 -1.52 -10.51 -3.81
C ALA A 82 -2.57 -10.72 -4.90
N SER A 83 -3.72 -11.35 -4.59
CA SER A 83 -4.82 -11.44 -5.57
C SER A 83 -5.33 -10.05 -5.96
N ALA A 84 -5.52 -9.14 -5.01
CA ALA A 84 -5.91 -7.77 -5.31
C ALA A 84 -4.85 -7.06 -6.17
N VAL A 85 -3.56 -7.19 -5.82
CA VAL A 85 -2.46 -6.60 -6.59
C VAL A 85 -2.40 -7.15 -8.02
N ARG A 86 -2.61 -8.44 -8.23
CA ARG A 86 -2.67 -9.05 -9.57
C ARG A 86 -3.79 -8.45 -10.41
N VAL A 87 -4.96 -8.19 -9.82
CA VAL A 87 -6.08 -7.51 -10.51
C VAL A 87 -5.70 -6.09 -10.92
N VAL A 88 -4.97 -5.36 -10.09
CA VAL A 88 -4.39 -4.07 -10.50
C VAL A 88 -3.44 -4.24 -11.70
N GLY A 89 -2.63 -5.29 -11.70
CA GLY A 89 -1.75 -5.65 -12.83
C GLY A 89 -2.52 -5.86 -14.13
N GLU A 90 -3.56 -6.70 -14.11
CA GLU A 90 -4.42 -6.93 -15.29
C GLU A 90 -5.09 -5.65 -15.78
N ARG A 91 -5.56 -4.80 -14.86
CA ARG A 91 -6.27 -3.55 -15.22
C ARG A 91 -5.34 -2.43 -15.69
N SER A 92 -4.08 -2.41 -15.23
CA SER A 92 -3.07 -1.42 -15.63
C SER A 92 -2.29 -1.80 -16.89
N GLY A 93 -2.40 -3.06 -17.35
CA GLY A 93 -1.67 -3.58 -18.50
C GLY A 93 -0.31 -4.22 -18.15
N ALA A 94 0.13 -4.15 -16.89
CA ALA A 94 1.34 -4.85 -16.42
C ALA A 94 1.15 -6.39 -16.35
N GLY A 95 -0.09 -6.84 -16.22
CA GLY A 95 -0.47 -8.24 -16.07
C GLY A 95 -0.13 -8.83 -14.69
N ALA A 96 -0.84 -9.89 -14.32
CA ALA A 96 -0.61 -10.61 -13.06
C ALA A 96 0.79 -11.23 -12.99
N ALA A 97 1.36 -11.65 -14.12
CA ALA A 97 2.72 -12.18 -14.18
C ALA A 97 3.79 -11.11 -13.88
N GLY A 98 3.60 -9.89 -14.37
CA GLY A 98 4.48 -8.76 -14.03
C GLY A 98 4.40 -8.41 -12.55
N MET A 99 3.18 -8.40 -11.99
CA MET A 99 2.97 -8.21 -10.55
C MET A 99 3.61 -9.34 -9.73
N ASP A 100 3.52 -10.58 -10.19
CA ASP A 100 4.13 -11.72 -9.50
C ASP A 100 5.66 -11.62 -9.51
N ALA A 101 6.27 -11.24 -10.63
CA ALA A 101 7.70 -11.00 -10.70
C ALA A 101 8.15 -9.88 -9.73
N ALA A 102 7.36 -8.81 -9.62
CA ALA A 102 7.66 -7.69 -8.71
C ALA A 102 7.51 -8.05 -7.23
N PHE A 103 6.48 -8.83 -6.86
CA PHE A 103 6.18 -9.15 -5.45
C PHE A 103 6.84 -10.44 -4.95
N PHE A 104 7.00 -11.44 -5.81
CA PHE A 104 7.48 -12.77 -5.45
C PHE A 104 8.81 -13.14 -6.11
N GLY A 105 9.28 -12.38 -7.10
CA GLY A 105 10.45 -12.77 -7.89
C GLY A 105 10.24 -14.13 -8.56
N ASN A 106 11.26 -14.99 -8.51
CA ASN A 106 11.26 -16.32 -9.15
C ASN A 106 10.91 -17.46 -8.19
N ARG A 107 10.07 -17.19 -7.18
CA ARG A 107 9.66 -18.19 -6.20
C ARG A 107 8.82 -19.31 -6.85
N PRO A 108 9.23 -20.58 -6.77
CA PRO A 108 8.54 -21.69 -7.42
C PRO A 108 7.21 -22.05 -6.75
N ASP A 109 6.99 -21.59 -5.51
CA ASP A 109 5.79 -21.86 -4.71
C ASP A 109 4.69 -20.79 -4.86
N THR A 110 4.89 -19.78 -5.72
CA THR A 110 3.90 -18.74 -5.99
C THR A 110 2.61 -19.36 -6.56
N PRO A 111 1.45 -19.25 -5.87
CA PRO A 111 0.19 -19.78 -6.39
C PRO A 111 -0.15 -19.14 -7.74
N PRO A 112 -0.57 -19.92 -8.75
CA PRO A 112 -0.87 -19.38 -10.07
C PRO A 112 -2.00 -18.36 -9.99
N TYR A 113 -1.94 -17.35 -10.85
CA TYR A 113 -3.08 -16.47 -11.07
C TYR A 113 -4.20 -17.24 -11.80
N VAL A 114 -5.41 -17.19 -11.25
CA VAL A 114 -6.61 -17.77 -11.84
C VAL A 114 -7.55 -16.61 -12.18
N PRO A 115 -7.75 -16.29 -13.47
CA PRO A 115 -8.60 -15.19 -13.88
C PRO A 115 -10.04 -15.35 -13.40
N HIS A 116 -10.62 -14.25 -12.91
CA HIS A 116 -12.04 -14.13 -12.62
C HIS A 116 -12.70 -13.20 -13.65
N PRO A 117 -13.95 -13.44 -14.09
CA PRO A 117 -14.64 -12.57 -15.05
C PRO A 117 -14.63 -11.08 -14.66
N ASP A 118 -14.79 -10.79 -13.37
CA ASP A 118 -14.80 -9.42 -12.83
C ASP A 118 -13.40 -8.78 -12.70
N ASP A 119 -12.30 -9.49 -13.02
CA ASP A 119 -10.95 -8.91 -12.97
C ASP A 119 -10.79 -7.82 -14.03
N LEU A 120 -11.46 -7.94 -15.18
CA LEU A 120 -11.47 -6.92 -16.22
C LEU A 120 -12.68 -6.00 -16.05
N ASN A 121 -12.42 -4.76 -15.62
CA ASN A 121 -13.41 -3.70 -15.49
C ASN A 121 -12.97 -2.52 -16.35
N GLU A 122 -13.68 -2.24 -17.44
CA GLU A 122 -13.33 -1.19 -18.41
C GLU A 122 -13.20 0.20 -17.75
N GLY A 123 -14.05 0.50 -16.76
CA GLY A 123 -13.98 1.76 -16.03
C GLY A 123 -12.71 1.87 -15.17
N ALA A 124 -12.33 0.79 -14.49
CA ALA A 124 -11.09 0.75 -13.71
C ALA A 124 -9.85 0.81 -14.62
N VAL A 125 -9.88 0.13 -15.77
CA VAL A 125 -8.83 0.22 -16.80
C VAL A 125 -8.66 1.66 -17.27
N ALA A 126 -9.75 2.35 -17.60
CA ALA A 126 -9.70 3.74 -18.05
C ALA A 126 -9.12 4.68 -16.98
N ARG A 127 -9.54 4.54 -15.71
CA ARG A 127 -9.00 5.34 -14.60
C ARG A 127 -7.52 5.07 -14.33
N LEU A 128 -7.09 3.82 -14.42
CA LEU A 128 -5.67 3.49 -14.27
C LEU A 128 -4.84 4.03 -15.44
N ALA A 129 -5.37 4.02 -16.67
CA ALA A 129 -4.70 4.66 -17.80
C ALA A 129 -4.56 6.18 -17.59
N GLU A 130 -5.60 6.85 -17.07
CA GLU A 130 -5.52 8.26 -16.67
C GLU A 130 -4.47 8.47 -15.58
N ARG A 131 -4.43 7.60 -14.56
CA ARG A 131 -3.42 7.64 -13.49
C ARG A 131 -2.00 7.51 -14.04
N VAL A 132 -1.75 6.57 -14.94
CA VAL A 132 -0.44 6.42 -15.62
C VAL A 132 -0.10 7.69 -16.40
N GLY A 133 -1.07 8.26 -17.12
CA GLY A 133 -0.90 9.54 -17.82
C GLY A 133 -0.51 10.68 -16.88
N TRP A 134 -1.15 10.79 -15.73
CA TRP A 134 -0.78 11.76 -14.68
C TRP A 134 0.65 11.52 -14.17
N VAL A 135 1.02 10.28 -13.83
CA VAL A 135 2.38 9.95 -13.34
C VAL A 135 3.46 10.37 -14.33
N LEU A 136 3.21 10.19 -15.63
CA LEU A 136 4.19 10.50 -16.69
C LEU A 136 4.23 11.98 -17.09
N SER A 137 3.27 12.79 -16.62
CA SER A 137 3.16 14.21 -17.00
C SER A 137 3.25 15.18 -15.83
N ALA A 138 3.03 14.71 -14.59
CA ALA A 138 3.09 15.53 -13.39
C ALA A 138 4.49 16.10 -13.18
N THR A 139 4.55 17.42 -12.97
CA THR A 139 5.79 18.14 -12.60
C THR A 139 5.80 18.56 -11.14
N ASP A 140 4.66 18.45 -10.46
CA ASP A 140 4.47 18.70 -9.04
C ASP A 140 3.49 17.68 -8.44
N TYR A 141 3.48 17.59 -7.11
CA TYR A 141 2.47 16.83 -6.39
C TYR A 141 2.01 17.58 -5.13
N PRO A 142 1.19 18.65 -5.28
CA PRO A 142 0.83 19.54 -4.17
C PRO A 142 0.11 18.86 -2.99
N GLU A 143 -0.66 17.80 -3.27
CA GLU A 143 -1.31 16.99 -2.24
C GLU A 143 -0.28 16.27 -1.36
N LEU A 144 0.78 15.70 -1.94
CA LEU A 144 1.87 15.08 -1.19
C LEU A 144 2.59 16.11 -0.30
N ASP A 145 2.84 17.31 -0.83
CA ASP A 145 3.45 18.40 -0.04
C ASP A 145 2.57 18.83 1.14
N ALA A 146 1.25 18.91 0.93
CA ALA A 146 0.30 19.19 2.00
C ALA A 146 0.32 18.08 3.06
N HIS A 147 0.39 16.82 2.66
CA HIS A 147 0.44 15.69 3.59
C HIS A 147 1.76 15.62 4.36
N LYS A 148 2.89 15.98 3.74
CA LYS A 148 4.17 16.19 4.44
C LYS A 148 4.04 17.22 5.55
N ALA A 149 3.43 18.38 5.27
CA ALA A 149 3.20 19.41 6.28
C ALA A 149 2.29 18.93 7.43
N ILE A 150 1.29 18.09 7.16
CA ILE A 150 0.45 17.48 8.19
C ILE A 150 1.26 16.51 9.06
N ALA A 151 2.10 15.66 8.45
CA ALA A 151 2.96 14.73 9.17
C ALA A 151 3.96 15.46 10.08
N ASP A 152 4.60 16.52 9.57
CA ASP A 152 5.53 17.35 10.32
C ASP A 152 4.86 18.04 11.49
N ARG A 153 3.64 18.58 11.29
CA ARG A 153 2.84 19.16 12.37
C ARG A 153 2.48 18.12 13.43
N ALA A 154 2.03 16.94 13.03
CA ALA A 154 1.70 15.87 13.98
C ALA A 154 2.91 15.44 14.82
N ARG A 155 4.13 15.52 14.25
CA ARG A 155 5.39 15.28 14.96
C ARG A 155 5.76 16.44 15.89
N SER A 156 5.66 17.68 15.44
CA SER A 156 6.04 18.86 16.23
C SER A 156 5.09 19.11 17.40
N GLU A 157 3.81 18.78 17.24
CA GLU A 157 2.77 18.87 18.27
C GLU A 157 2.67 17.60 19.13
N ARG A 158 3.59 16.63 18.98
CA ARG A 158 3.58 15.40 19.77
C ARG A 158 3.75 15.74 21.26
N PRO A 159 2.79 15.36 22.14
CA PRO A 159 2.91 15.61 23.57
C PRO A 159 4.03 14.75 24.17
N GLU A 160 4.49 15.14 25.37
CA GLU A 160 5.42 14.34 26.18
C GLU A 160 4.73 13.03 26.61
N LEU A 161 4.88 11.97 25.80
CA LEU A 161 4.15 10.71 26.00
C LEU A 161 4.41 10.08 27.38
N SER A 162 5.60 10.28 27.95
CA SER A 162 5.96 9.78 29.28
C SER A 162 5.24 10.47 30.43
N SER A 163 4.59 11.63 30.19
CA SER A 163 3.80 12.33 31.20
C SER A 163 2.30 12.02 31.13
N LEU A 164 1.84 11.24 30.13
CA LEU A 164 0.44 10.88 29.94
C LEU A 164 0.08 9.61 30.71
N GLY A 165 -1.15 9.56 31.24
CA GLY A 165 -1.74 8.33 31.77
C GLY A 165 -2.25 7.40 30.67
N ASP A 166 -2.53 6.14 31.01
CA ASP A 166 -2.98 5.11 30.04
C ASP A 166 -4.21 5.54 29.23
N ALA A 167 -5.19 6.18 29.87
CA ALA A 167 -6.41 6.65 29.20
C ALA A 167 -6.10 7.75 28.16
N GLU A 168 -5.16 8.64 28.47
CA GLU A 168 -4.71 9.71 27.57
C GLU A 168 -3.89 9.15 26.41
N LEU A 169 -3.05 8.14 26.66
CA LEU A 169 -2.32 7.41 25.62
C LEU A 169 -3.28 6.71 24.65
N VAL A 170 -4.31 6.02 25.15
CA VAL A 170 -5.31 5.37 24.30
C VAL A 170 -6.10 6.40 23.50
N ALA A 171 -6.48 7.53 24.12
CA ALA A 171 -7.15 8.62 23.41
C ALA A 171 -6.25 9.19 22.30
N ARG A 172 -4.96 9.40 22.58
CA ARG A 172 -3.98 9.87 21.60
C ARG A 172 -3.82 8.91 20.42
N VAL A 173 -3.75 7.60 20.67
CA VAL A 173 -3.67 6.61 19.58
C VAL A 173 -4.92 6.68 18.68
N ARG A 174 -6.11 6.78 19.27
CA ARG A 174 -7.37 6.89 18.51
C ARG A 174 -7.46 8.18 17.70
N GLU A 175 -6.96 9.28 18.24
CA GLU A 175 -6.85 10.56 17.52
C GLU A 175 -5.90 10.46 16.32
N MET A 176 -4.86 9.62 16.41
CA MET A 176 -3.92 9.39 15.31
C MET A 176 -4.47 8.44 14.23
N THR A 177 -5.51 7.67 14.51
CA THR A 177 -6.06 6.67 13.55
C THR A 177 -6.53 7.30 12.23
N PRO A 178 -7.29 8.43 12.20
CA PRO A 178 -7.65 9.09 10.95
C PRO A 178 -6.43 9.57 10.16
N LEU A 179 -5.41 10.09 10.85
CA LEU A 179 -4.17 10.50 10.20
C LEU A 179 -3.45 9.30 9.58
N LEU A 180 -3.39 8.18 10.29
CA LEU A 180 -2.82 6.93 9.79
C LEU A 180 -3.55 6.43 8.54
N ARG A 181 -4.88 6.48 8.52
CA ARG A 181 -5.70 6.11 7.36
C ARG A 181 -5.39 6.98 6.15
N MET A 182 -5.34 8.30 6.33
CA MET A 182 -4.99 9.24 5.27
C MET A 182 -3.58 8.96 4.70
N MET A 183 -2.59 8.77 5.57
CA MET A 183 -1.21 8.48 5.14
C MET A 183 -1.12 7.16 4.36
N PHE A 184 -1.89 6.14 4.73
CA PHE A 184 -1.92 4.88 3.98
C PHE A 184 -2.73 4.94 2.68
N ASP A 185 -3.74 5.80 2.61
CA ASP A 185 -4.41 6.14 1.36
C ASP A 185 -3.38 6.73 0.36
N ASP A 186 -2.60 7.74 0.76
CA ASP A 186 -1.54 8.31 -0.08
C ASP A 186 -0.39 7.37 -0.39
N HIS A 187 -0.05 6.53 0.58
CA HIS A 187 0.94 5.50 0.39
C HIS A 187 0.58 4.62 -0.82
N VAL A 188 -0.68 4.25 -1.00
CA VAL A 188 -1.08 3.43 -2.16
C VAL A 188 -0.84 4.17 -3.47
N ILE A 189 -1.18 5.47 -3.55
CA ILE A 189 -0.96 6.26 -4.77
C ILE A 189 0.52 6.36 -5.08
N THR A 190 1.34 6.75 -4.10
CA THR A 190 2.79 6.94 -4.30
C THR A 190 3.48 5.61 -4.61
N SER A 191 3.27 4.58 -3.79
CA SER A 191 3.95 3.29 -3.93
C SER A 191 3.53 2.53 -5.17
N SER A 192 2.24 2.48 -5.51
CA SER A 192 1.75 1.69 -6.66
C SER A 192 2.18 2.28 -7.99
N ASN A 193 2.42 3.59 -8.04
CA ASN A 193 2.74 4.30 -9.28
C ASN A 193 4.24 4.60 -9.44
N SER A 194 5.01 4.67 -8.35
CA SER A 194 6.46 4.91 -8.42
C SER A 194 7.26 3.95 -9.32
N PRO A 195 6.88 2.66 -9.51
CA PRO A 195 7.60 1.76 -10.42
C PRO A 195 7.40 2.04 -11.91
N ILE A 196 6.39 2.85 -12.31
CA ILE A 196 6.03 3.05 -13.72
C ILE A 196 7.22 3.62 -14.51
N GLY A 197 7.80 4.73 -14.05
CA GLY A 197 8.96 5.37 -14.70
C GLY A 197 10.17 4.44 -14.82
N PRO A 198 10.65 3.84 -13.71
CA PRO A 198 11.73 2.84 -13.75
C PRO A 198 11.44 1.67 -14.68
N THR A 199 10.21 1.14 -14.70
CA THR A 199 9.84 0.00 -15.57
C THR A 199 9.99 0.36 -17.05
N ILE A 200 9.44 1.51 -17.46
CA ILE A 200 9.56 2.00 -18.84
C ILE A 200 11.04 2.22 -19.20
N LEU A 201 11.83 2.86 -18.32
CA LEU A 201 13.26 3.05 -18.56
C LEU A 201 14.02 1.72 -18.66
N GLY A 202 13.64 0.73 -17.86
CA GLY A 202 14.24 -0.60 -17.86
C GLY A 202 14.06 -1.35 -19.19
N GLU A 203 12.98 -1.09 -19.92
CA GLU A 203 12.74 -1.68 -21.25
C GLU A 203 13.68 -1.10 -22.33
N PHE A 204 14.04 0.18 -22.21
CA PHE A 204 14.90 0.85 -23.20
C PHE A 204 16.38 0.82 -22.86
N VAL A 205 16.71 0.98 -21.59
CA VAL A 205 18.09 1.22 -21.11
C VAL A 205 18.34 0.51 -19.76
N PRO A 206 18.22 -0.82 -19.69
CA PRO A 206 18.27 -1.57 -18.43
C PRO A 206 19.55 -1.29 -17.61
N ASP A 207 20.71 -1.20 -18.27
CA ASP A 207 22.00 -0.95 -17.60
C ASP A 207 22.18 0.50 -17.09
N LEU A 208 21.33 1.43 -17.55
CA LEU A 208 21.38 2.84 -17.17
C LEU A 208 20.19 3.28 -16.31
N MET A 209 19.13 2.47 -16.21
CA MET A 209 17.89 2.81 -15.49
C MET A 209 18.17 3.42 -14.12
N LEU A 210 18.92 2.72 -13.25
CA LEU A 210 19.25 3.21 -11.90
C LEU A 210 20.07 4.51 -11.92
N ARG A 211 20.97 4.68 -12.89
CA ARG A 211 21.78 5.90 -13.01
C ARG A 211 20.94 7.11 -13.46
N LEU A 212 19.96 6.87 -14.33
CA LEU A 212 19.07 7.92 -14.84
C LEU A 212 18.09 8.40 -13.76
N ILE A 213 17.55 7.48 -12.95
CA ILE A 213 16.61 7.85 -11.88
C ILE A 213 17.30 8.26 -10.59
N GLY A 214 18.50 7.77 -10.31
CA GLY A 214 19.24 8.09 -9.08
C GLY A 214 19.69 9.54 -8.99
N GLY A 215 19.66 10.28 -10.11
CA GLY A 215 19.91 11.73 -10.15
C GLY A 215 18.65 12.60 -10.00
N ALA A 216 17.46 12.00 -9.89
CA ALA A 216 16.24 12.74 -9.58
C ALA A 216 16.34 13.27 -8.14
N GLY A 217 16.62 14.58 -8.01
CA GLY A 217 16.71 15.27 -6.72
C GLY A 217 15.34 15.42 -6.03
N ASP A 218 15.33 16.11 -4.89
CA ASP A 218 14.13 16.46 -4.11
C ASP A 218 13.31 15.26 -3.58
N VAL A 219 13.92 14.07 -3.52
CA VAL A 219 13.36 12.91 -2.82
C VAL A 219 13.83 12.93 -1.36
N ASP A 220 12.89 13.01 -0.41
CA ASP A 220 13.20 13.10 1.02
C ASP A 220 14.12 11.96 1.53
N SER A 221 13.95 10.75 0.98
CA SER A 221 14.77 9.57 1.33
C SER A 221 16.19 9.60 0.76
N ALA A 222 16.46 10.43 -0.26
CA ALA A 222 17.81 10.65 -0.79
C ALA A 222 18.61 11.63 0.07
N GLY A 223 17.94 12.47 0.88
CA GLY A 223 18.57 13.46 1.76
C GLY A 223 19.73 12.91 2.62
N PRO A 224 19.56 11.79 3.34
CA PRO A 224 20.64 11.17 4.10
C PRO A 224 21.85 10.75 3.26
N SER A 225 21.64 10.35 2.00
CA SER A 225 22.73 9.96 1.09
C SER A 225 23.51 11.15 0.55
N HIS A 226 22.88 12.33 0.46
CA HIS A 226 23.54 13.59 0.10
C HIS A 226 24.24 14.29 1.27
N ALA A 227 23.90 13.91 2.51
CA ALA A 227 24.53 14.43 3.72
C ALA A 227 25.81 13.67 4.14
N MET A 228 26.15 12.58 3.44
CA MET A 228 27.41 11.82 3.59
C MET A 228 28.44 12.27 2.54
#